data_AF-A0AAW5ZED4-F1
#
_entry.id   AF-A0AAW5ZED4-F1
#
_cell.length_a   1.000
_cell.length_b   1.000
_cell.length_c   1.000
_cell.angle_alpha   90.00
_cell.angle_beta   90.00
_cell.angle_gamma   90.00
#
_symmetry.space_group_name_H-M   'P 1'
#
loop_
_entity.id
_entity.type
_entity.pdbx_description
1 polymer ?
#
loop_
_entity_poly.entity_id
_entity_poly.type
_entity_poly.pdbx_seq_one_letter_code
_entity_poly.pdbx_strand_id
1 'polypeptide(L)' 'CHDCGWIAECPRCDHYYTLHQAQQHLRCHHCDSQRPVPRQCPSCGSTHLVPVGLGTEQLEQTLAPLFPGVPISRIDR' A
#
# COMPACT_ATOMS: atom_id res chain seq x y z
N CYS A 1 -2.38 8.30 -3.95
CA CYS A 1 -3.56 8.70 -4.75
C CYS A 1 -3.22 8.41 -6.20
N HIS A 2 -4.06 7.65 -6.89
CA HIS A 2 -3.80 7.30 -8.29
C HIS A 2 -3.83 8.53 -9.21
N ASP A 3 -4.68 9.50 -8.90
CA ASP A 3 -4.94 10.63 -9.81
C ASP A 3 -3.95 11.80 -9.65
N CYS A 4 -3.46 12.09 -8.44
CA CYS A 4 -2.54 13.23 -8.20
C CYS A 4 -1.19 12.87 -7.58
N GLY A 5 -0.93 11.59 -7.28
CA GLY A 5 0.35 11.16 -6.71
C GLY A 5 0.53 11.40 -5.20
N TRP A 6 -0.43 12.00 -4.50
CA TRP A 6 -0.36 12.17 -3.03
C TRP A 6 -0.08 10.85 -2.30
N ILE A 7 0.87 10.86 -1.36
CA ILE A 7 1.23 9.72 -0.50
C ILE A 7 0.90 10.07 0.96
N ALA A 8 0.42 9.11 1.73
CA ALA A 8 0.09 9.32 3.13
C ALA A 8 1.36 9.48 3.99
N GLU A 9 1.63 10.71 4.42
CA GLU A 9 2.77 11.06 5.28
C GLU A 9 2.37 11.20 6.75
N CYS A 10 3.28 10.83 7.64
CA CYS A 10 3.13 10.95 9.08
C CYS A 10 3.56 12.34 9.56
N PRO A 11 2.64 13.18 10.06
CA PRO A 11 2.99 14.55 10.46
C PRO A 11 3.72 14.63 11.81
N ARG A 12 4.09 13.49 12.41
CA ARG A 12 4.90 13.45 13.64
C ARG A 12 6.39 13.26 13.36
N CYS A 13 6.77 12.72 12.20
CA CYS A 13 8.15 12.32 11.92
C CYS A 13 8.52 12.28 10.42
N ASP A 14 7.65 12.81 9.56
CA ASP A 14 7.86 12.96 8.11
C ASP A 14 8.15 11.66 7.32
N HIS A 15 7.94 10.50 7.95
CA HIS A 15 7.93 9.19 7.30
C HIS A 15 6.56 8.85 6.69
N TYR A 16 6.52 7.96 5.71
CA TYR A 16 5.27 7.46 5.14
C TYR A 16 4.53 6.52 6.10
N TYR A 17 3.20 6.57 6.03
CA TYR A 17 2.32 5.60 6.67
C TYR A 17 2.30 4.27 5.90
N THR A 18 2.24 3.16 6.63
CA THR A 18 1.90 1.83 6.08
C THR A 18 0.40 1.59 6.23
N LEU A 19 -0.25 1.13 5.16
CA LEU A 19 -1.64 0.69 5.20
C LEU A 19 -1.74 -0.71 5.79
N HIS A 20 -2.45 -0.84 6.90
CA HIS A 20 -2.83 -2.12 7.50
C HIS A 20 -4.24 -2.48 7.02
N GLN A 21 -4.32 -3.19 5.89
CA GLN A 21 -5.57 -3.44 5.15
C GLN A 21 -6.63 -4.16 5.99
N ALA A 22 -6.24 -5.18 6.77
CA ALA A 22 -7.17 -5.96 7.58
C ALA A 22 -7.84 -5.11 8.69
N GLN A 23 -7.11 -4.15 9.25
CA GLN A 23 -7.59 -3.27 10.31
C GLN A 23 -8.08 -1.92 9.80
N GLN A 24 -8.02 -1.66 8.49
CA GLN A 24 -8.47 -0.41 7.85
C GLN A 24 -7.88 0.86 8.52
N HIS A 25 -6.60 0.83 8.88
CA HIS A 25 -5.91 1.99 9.44
C HIS A 25 -4.52 2.18 8.82
N LEU A 26 -4.02 3.40 8.96
CA LEU A 26 -2.66 3.80 8.64
C LEU A 26 -1.82 3.77 9.92
N ARG A 27 -0.64 3.13 9.88
CA ARG A 27 0.31 3.09 11.00
C ARG A 27 1.69 3.55 10.54
N CYS A 28 2.27 4.48 11.29
CA CYS A 28 3.65 4.88 11.09
C CYS A 28 4.55 3.93 11.87
N HIS A 29 5.44 3.21 11.19
CA HIS A 29 6.34 2.26 11.85
C HIS A 29 7.57 2.93 12.51
N HIS A 30 7.76 4.23 12.29
CA HIS A 30 8.84 4.98 12.95
C HIS A 30 8.42 5.51 14.32
N CYS A 31 7.22 6.09 14.44
CA CYS A 31 6.76 6.77 15.67
C CYS A 31 5.46 6.19 16.28
N ASP A 32 4.98 5.08 15.74
CA ASP A 32 3.78 4.36 16.14
C ASP A 32 2.45 5.13 16.09
N SER A 33 2.43 6.28 15.40
CA SER A 33 1.17 7.03 15.23
C SER A 33 0.20 6.26 14.33
N GLN A 34 -1.09 6.38 14.64
CA GLN A 34 -2.16 5.74 13.88
C GLN A 34 -3.17 6.76 13.39
N ARG A 35 -3.75 6.51 12.21
CA ARG A 35 -4.81 7.33 11.62
C ARG A 35 -5.80 6.46 10.85
N PRO A 36 -7.07 6.85 10.74
CA PRO A 36 -8.00 6.18 9.83
C PRO A 36 -7.54 6.37 8.38
N VAL A 37 -7.91 5.41 7.52
CA VAL A 37 -7.70 5.57 6.07
C VAL A 37 -8.64 6.66 5.56
N PRO A 38 -8.13 7.71 4.89
CA PRO A 38 -8.99 8.74 4.33
C PRO A 38 -9.86 8.17 3.21
N ARG A 39 -11.11 8.63 3.11
CA ARG A 39 -12.03 8.20 2.04
C ARG A 39 -11.79 8.94 0.72
N GLN A 40 -11.15 10.11 0.78
CA GLN A 40 -10.85 10.99 -0.35
C GLN A 40 -9.43 11.54 -0.19
N CYS A 41 -8.77 11.79 -1.32
CA CYS A 41 -7.45 12.39 -1.34
C CYS A 41 -7.50 13.80 -0.75
N PRO A 42 -6.69 14.13 0.26
CA PRO A 42 -6.67 15.47 0.84
C PRO A 42 -6.08 16.53 -0.09
N SER A 43 -5.39 16.13 -1.16
CA SER A 43 -4.77 17.04 -2.13
C SER A 43 -5.68 17.36 -3.32
N CYS A 44 -6.45 16.40 -3.84
CA CYS A 44 -7.25 16.58 -5.07
C CYS A 44 -8.73 16.16 -4.96
N GLY A 45 -9.17 15.59 -3.83
CA GLY A 45 -10.55 15.12 -3.62
C GLY A 45 -10.89 13.75 -4.22
N SER A 46 -10.01 13.16 -5.03
CA SER A 46 -10.23 11.83 -5.64
C SER A 46 -10.51 10.73 -4.61
N THR A 47 -11.44 9.82 -4.92
CA THR A 47 -11.69 8.59 -4.16
C THR A 47 -10.78 7.42 -4.60
N HIS A 48 -9.96 7.60 -5.65
CA HIS A 48 -9.02 6.60 -6.15
C HIS A 48 -7.74 6.54 -5.30
N LEU A 49 -7.90 6.07 -4.06
CA LEU A 49 -6.81 5.79 -3.15
C LEU A 49 -6.44 4.31 -3.23
N VAL A 50 -5.26 4.04 -3.77
CA VAL A 50 -4.72 2.69 -3.92
C VAL A 50 -3.54 2.48 -2.98
N PRO A 51 -3.37 1.28 -2.40
CA PRO A 51 -2.13 0.91 -1.73
C PRO A 51 -0.96 0.90 -2.73
N VAL A 52 0.25 1.13 -2.24
CA VAL A 52 1.48 1.04 -3.02
C VAL A 52 2.27 -0.19 -2.55
N GLY A 53 2.72 -0.99 -3.51
CA GLY A 53 3.41 -2.25 -3.28
C GLY A 53 2.45 -3.44 -3.29
N LEU A 54 2.65 -4.35 -4.23
CA LEU A 54 2.21 -5.73 -4.05
C LEU A 54 3.31 -6.42 -3.23
N GLY A 55 2.94 -7.08 -2.13
CA GLY A 55 3.84 -8.04 -1.50
C GLY A 55 4.26 -9.10 -2.52
N THR A 56 5.45 -9.67 -2.39
CA THR A 56 5.95 -10.74 -3.28
C THR A 56 4.98 -11.93 -3.36
N GLU A 57 4.26 -12.20 -2.27
CA GLU A 57 3.19 -13.21 -2.20
C GLU A 57 2.00 -12.90 -3.11
N GLN A 58 1.57 -11.64 -3.09
CA GLN A 58 0.44 -11.19 -3.91
C GLN A 58 0.82 -11.13 -5.38
N LEU A 59 2.09 -10.83 -5.68
CA LEU A 59 2.64 -10.86 -7.03
C LEU A 59 2.65 -12.28 -7.58
N GLU A 60 3.12 -13.26 -6.81
CA GLU A 60 3.10 -14.68 -7.20
C GLU A 60 1.68 -15.16 -7.53
N GLN A 61 0.71 -14.87 -6.65
CA GLN A 61 -0.70 -15.20 -6.87
C GLN A 61 -1.29 -14.55 -8.14
N THR A 62 -0.87 -13.32 -8.45
CA THR A 62 -1.32 -12.59 -9.64
C THR A 62 -0.66 -13.12 -10.92
N LEU A 63 0.60 -13.55 -10.84
CA LEU A 63 1.36 -14.06 -11.99
C LEU A 63 0.94 -15.48 -12.40
N ALA A 64 0.58 -16.34 -11.43
CA ALA A 64 0.19 -17.74 -11.69
C ALA A 64 -0.90 -17.91 -12.79
N PRO A 65 -2.02 -17.18 -12.78
CA PRO A 65 -3.03 -17.29 -13.84
C PRO A 65 -2.60 -16.67 -15.17
N LEU A 66 -1.65 -15.72 -15.18
CA LEU A 66 -1.18 -15.04 -16.40
C LEU A 66 -0.16 -15.89 -17.18
N PHE A 67 0.58 -16.77 -16.49
CA PHE A 67 1.61 -17.62 -17.06
C PHE A 67 1.39 -19.09 -16.70
N PRO A 68 0.32 -19.73 -17.20
CA PRO A 68 0.03 -21.12 -16.88
C PRO A 68 1.18 -22.03 -17.34
N GLY A 69 1.66 -22.89 -16.43
CA GLY A 69 2.73 -23.85 -16.70
C GLY A 69 4.16 -23.29 -16.61
N VAL A 70 4.32 -22.00 -16.30
CA VAL A 70 5.64 -21.40 -16.02
C VAL A 70 5.90 -21.44 -14.51
N PRO A 71 7.00 -22.06 -14.04
CA PRO A 71 7.32 -22.06 -12.62
C PRO A 71 7.68 -20.64 -12.14
N ILE A 72 7.05 -20.19 -11.06
CA ILE A 72 7.37 -18.92 -10.39
C ILE A 72 8.29 -19.25 -9.21
N SER A 73 9.33 -18.46 -8.99
CA SER A 73 10.30 -18.67 -7.91
C SER A 73 10.59 -17.36 -7.19
N ARG A 74 10.77 -17.45 -5.87
CA ARG A 74 11.13 -16.33 -5.00
C ARG A 74 12.62 -16.38 -4.67
N ILE A 75 13.27 -15.21 -4.69
CA ILE A 75 14.72 -15.04 -4.42
C ILE A 75 14.96 -14.34 -3.07
N ASP A 76 13.93 -14.21 -2.22
CA ASP A 76 14.11 -13.70 -0.86
C ASP A 76 14.56 -14.81 0.10
N ARG A 77 15.88 -15.01 0.21
CA ARG A 77 16.55 -15.69 1.31
C ARG A 77 17.98 -15.21 1.49
#